data_AF-A0A2H5V043-F1
#
_entry.id   AF-A0A2H5V043-F1
#
_cell.length_a   1.000
_cell.length_b   1.000
_cell.length_c   1.000
_cell.angle_alpha   90.00
_cell.angle_beta   90.00
_cell.angle_gamma   90.00
#
_symmetry.space_group_name_H-M   'P 1'
#
loop_
_entity.id
_entity.type
_entity.pdbx_description
1 polymer ?
#
loop_
_entity_poly.entity_id
_entity_poly.type
_entity_poly.pdbx_seq_one_letter_code
_entity_poly.pdbx_strand_id
1 'polypeptide(L)'
;MSWVEDTVSFRGVIRRSGNSLIATIPPELSQRFLIREGQEFTIVGMSRYSPDFEGALQIYLGFFKVLEKAVALTIRIAGNTEVLDRVEEVARRYGATRVTSSSSDGSVSEFKIVFGVVEKGKTKIPRKLQEIRALEPSIRRDLEAAGLKILASDISEEVFELREIDPAVISKSHSKLEGAVTWKWEI
;
A
#
# COMPACT_ATOMS: atom_id res chain seq x y z
N MET A 1 29.10 1.64 -14.93
CA MET A 1 28.99 0.23 -15.34
C MET A 1 27.61 -0.25 -14.94
N SER A 2 26.77 -0.63 -15.91
CA SER A 2 25.39 -1.05 -15.67
C SER A 2 25.12 -2.34 -16.42
N TRP A 3 24.22 -3.16 -15.88
CA TRP A 3 23.64 -4.27 -16.61
C TRP A 3 22.89 -3.76 -17.85
N VAL A 4 22.95 -4.52 -18.94
CA VAL A 4 22.20 -4.30 -20.18
C VAL A 4 21.20 -5.44 -20.32
N GLU A 5 19.93 -5.11 -20.49
CA GLU A 5 18.87 -6.08 -20.74
C GLU A 5 18.94 -6.60 -22.18
N ASP A 6 18.75 -7.91 -22.34
CA ASP A 6 18.64 -8.56 -23.65
C ASP A 6 17.31 -8.19 -24.32
N THR A 7 17.26 -8.32 -25.65
CA THR A 7 16.07 -7.99 -26.45
C THR A 7 14.92 -8.99 -26.33
N VAL A 8 15.21 -10.20 -25.83
CA VAL A 8 14.23 -11.28 -25.70
C VAL A 8 13.77 -11.38 -24.26
N SER A 9 12.45 -11.30 -24.06
CA SER A 9 11.80 -11.54 -22.78
C SER A 9 10.88 -12.75 -22.86
N PHE A 10 10.74 -13.46 -21.74
CA PHE A 10 9.89 -14.63 -21.62
C PHE A 10 8.86 -14.42 -20.52
N ARG A 11 7.57 -14.60 -20.82
CA ARG A 11 6.51 -14.60 -19.80
C ARG A 11 6.24 -16.01 -19.31
N GLY A 12 6.09 -16.15 -18.00
CA GLY A 12 5.85 -17.43 -17.36
C GLY A 12 4.95 -17.32 -16.14
N VAL A 13 4.67 -18.48 -15.54
CA VAL A 13 3.88 -18.61 -14.32
C VAL A 13 4.65 -19.45 -13.31
N ILE A 14 4.69 -19.02 -12.06
CA ILE A 14 5.37 -19.74 -10.97
C ILE A 14 4.59 -21.01 -10.67
N ARG A 15 5.26 -22.16 -10.73
CA ARG A 15 4.68 -23.49 -10.50
C ARG A 15 5.63 -24.38 -9.72
N ARG A 16 5.10 -25.37 -9.00
CA ARG A 16 5.93 -26.44 -8.42
C ARG A 16 6.49 -27.35 -9.54
N SER A 17 7.71 -27.84 -9.34
CA SER A 17 8.50 -28.56 -10.36
C SER A 17 7.81 -29.84 -10.87
N GLY A 18 7.96 -30.10 -12.18
CA GLY A 18 7.42 -31.28 -12.86
C GLY A 18 8.39 -32.02 -13.79
N ASN A 19 9.14 -31.36 -14.72
CA ASN A 19 10.01 -32.05 -15.70
C ASN A 19 10.99 -31.13 -16.55
N SER A 20 11.58 -30.06 -16.00
CA SER A 20 12.51 -29.18 -16.76
C SER A 20 13.69 -28.69 -15.90
N LEU A 21 14.75 -28.10 -16.50
CA LEU A 21 15.78 -27.37 -15.74
C LEU A 21 15.10 -26.21 -15.00
N ILE A 22 15.19 -26.21 -13.66
CA ILE A 22 14.43 -25.29 -12.79
C ILE A 22 15.39 -24.56 -11.88
N ALA A 23 15.35 -23.22 -11.94
CA ALA A 23 15.92 -22.38 -10.90
C ALA A 23 14.96 -22.36 -9.70
N THR A 24 15.44 -22.77 -8.53
CA THR A 24 14.64 -22.76 -7.31
C THR A 24 14.70 -21.37 -6.69
N ILE A 25 13.54 -20.77 -6.40
CA ILE A 25 13.46 -19.54 -5.61
C ILE A 25 13.62 -19.92 -4.13
N PRO A 26 14.65 -19.41 -3.43
CA PRO A 26 14.83 -19.67 -2.01
C PRO A 26 13.58 -19.28 -1.19
N PRO A 27 13.20 -20.05 -0.16
CA PRO A 27 12.05 -19.74 0.69
C PRO A 27 12.07 -18.32 1.24
N GLU A 28 13.25 -17.80 1.59
CA GLU A 28 13.44 -16.46 2.14
C GLU A 28 13.04 -15.38 1.13
N LEU A 29 13.42 -15.54 -0.14
CA LEU A 29 13.02 -14.62 -1.21
C LEU A 29 11.53 -14.77 -1.53
N SER A 30 11.04 -16.01 -1.58
CA SER A 30 9.63 -16.30 -1.81
C SER A 30 8.74 -15.66 -0.75
N GLN A 31 9.10 -15.81 0.53
CA GLN A 31 8.40 -15.19 1.65
C GLN A 31 8.56 -13.66 1.63
N ARG A 32 9.77 -13.14 1.41
CA ARG A 32 10.04 -11.70 1.38
C ARG A 32 9.18 -10.99 0.33
N PHE A 33 9.10 -11.54 -0.88
CA PHE A 33 8.38 -10.95 -2.01
C PHE A 33 6.92 -11.45 -2.10
N LEU A 34 6.47 -12.27 -1.14
CA LEU A 34 5.13 -12.84 -1.11
C LEU A 34 4.74 -13.55 -2.41
N ILE A 35 5.72 -14.26 -2.97
CA ILE A 35 5.60 -15.02 -4.20
C ILE A 35 4.67 -16.22 -3.95
N ARG A 36 3.77 -16.48 -4.90
CA ARG A 36 2.80 -17.57 -4.82
C ARG A 36 2.80 -18.37 -6.11
N GLU A 37 2.42 -19.63 -6.01
CA GLU A 37 2.11 -20.46 -7.17
C GLU A 37 0.96 -19.82 -7.97
N GLY A 38 1.05 -19.86 -9.29
CA GLY A 38 0.14 -19.17 -10.20
C GLY A 38 0.50 -17.70 -10.47
N GLN A 39 1.49 -17.11 -9.79
CA GLN A 39 1.94 -15.74 -10.07
C GLN A 39 2.62 -15.66 -11.44
N GLU A 40 2.20 -14.72 -12.27
CA GLU A 40 2.86 -14.40 -13.53
C GLU A 40 4.19 -13.67 -13.27
N PHE A 41 5.18 -13.87 -14.16
CA PHE A 41 6.44 -13.14 -14.16
C PHE A 41 6.97 -12.98 -15.58
N THR A 42 7.92 -12.06 -15.75
CA THR A 42 8.74 -11.94 -16.97
C THR A 42 10.20 -12.23 -16.63
N ILE A 43 10.88 -13.06 -17.43
CA ILE A 43 12.33 -13.24 -17.39
C ILE A 43 12.96 -12.43 -18.51
N VAL A 44 14.01 -11.70 -18.18
CA VAL A 44 14.85 -10.99 -19.14
C VAL A 44 16.31 -11.42 -18.90
N GLY A 45 17.02 -11.72 -19.98
CA GLY A 45 18.46 -11.91 -19.91
C GLY A 45 19.16 -10.58 -19.65
N MET A 46 20.24 -10.60 -18.89
CA MET A 46 21.05 -9.42 -18.65
C MET A 46 22.51 -9.75 -18.84
N SER A 47 23.26 -8.81 -19.40
CA SER A 47 24.71 -8.92 -19.53
C SER A 47 25.42 -7.66 -19.02
N ARG A 48 26.64 -7.84 -18.53
CA ARG A 48 27.58 -6.72 -18.31
C ARG A 48 28.99 -7.15 -18.66
N TYR A 49 29.82 -6.17 -18.98
CA TYR A 49 31.22 -6.36 -19.32
C TYR A 49 32.06 -5.42 -18.45
N SER A 50 32.73 -5.93 -17.40
CA SER A 50 33.93 -5.33 -16.79
C SER A 50 34.32 -6.02 -15.46
N PRO A 51 35.52 -6.63 -15.33
CA PRO A 51 36.52 -6.92 -16.36
C PRO A 51 36.16 -8.12 -17.26
N ASP A 52 35.26 -8.99 -16.80
CA ASP A 52 34.82 -10.20 -17.50
C ASP A 52 33.39 -10.05 -18.04
N PHE A 53 32.99 -10.99 -18.89
CA PHE A 53 31.58 -11.15 -19.29
C PHE A 53 30.80 -11.83 -18.17
N GLU A 54 29.74 -11.17 -17.72
CA GLU A 54 28.83 -11.71 -16.73
C GLU A 54 27.42 -11.75 -17.30
N GLY A 55 26.76 -12.90 -17.19
CA GLY A 55 25.35 -13.10 -17.54
C GLY A 55 24.48 -13.25 -16.30
N ALA A 56 23.29 -12.68 -16.33
CA ALA A 56 22.28 -12.82 -15.29
C ALA A 56 20.89 -13.01 -15.90
N LEU A 57 19.97 -13.56 -15.12
CA LEU A 57 18.55 -13.60 -15.44
C LEU A 57 17.80 -12.75 -14.43
N GLN A 58 17.08 -11.73 -14.91
CA GLN A 58 16.19 -10.94 -14.08
C GLN A 58 14.79 -11.52 -14.13
N ILE A 59 14.22 -11.81 -12.96
CA ILE A 59 12.81 -12.14 -12.81
C ILE A 59 12.08 -10.85 -12.42
N TYR A 60 11.29 -10.31 -13.34
CA TYR A 60 10.42 -9.17 -13.12
C TYR A 60 9.01 -9.66 -12.73
N LEU A 61 8.58 -9.31 -11.52
CA LEU A 61 7.27 -9.73 -10.98
C LEU A 61 6.15 -8.74 -11.34
N GLY A 62 6.46 -7.51 -11.75
CA GLY A 62 5.47 -6.45 -11.98
C GLY A 62 5.42 -5.43 -10.84
N PHE A 63 4.32 -4.68 -10.77
CA PHE A 63 4.01 -3.76 -9.67
C PHE A 63 3.36 -4.51 -8.51
N PHE A 64 3.84 -4.27 -7.29
CA PHE A 64 3.21 -4.83 -6.10
C PHE A 64 2.01 -3.98 -5.68
N LYS A 65 0.82 -4.59 -5.76
CA LYS A 65 -0.44 -3.95 -5.42
C LYS A 65 -1.02 -4.56 -4.15
N VAL A 66 -1.40 -3.68 -3.23
CA VAL A 66 -2.02 -4.05 -1.96
C VAL A 66 -3.43 -3.47 -1.92
N LEU A 67 -4.40 -4.30 -1.60
CA LEU A 67 -5.78 -3.88 -1.33
C LEU A 67 -6.01 -4.01 0.17
N GLU A 68 -6.30 -2.88 0.80
CA GLU A 68 -6.44 -2.74 2.23
C GLU A 68 -7.88 -2.38 2.57
N LYS A 69 -8.56 -3.22 3.36
CA LYS A 69 -9.84 -2.86 3.96
C LYS A 69 -9.57 -2.04 5.23
N ALA A 70 -10.04 -0.79 5.24
CA ALA A 70 -9.82 0.13 6.36
C ALA A 70 -11.08 0.94 6.67
N VAL A 71 -11.14 1.44 7.91
CA VAL A 71 -12.18 2.39 8.33
C VAL A 71 -11.74 3.80 7.92
N ALA A 72 -12.64 4.55 7.31
CA ALA A 72 -12.43 5.93 6.93
C ALA A 72 -13.42 6.84 7.66
N LEU A 73 -12.93 7.98 8.13
CA LEU A 73 -13.74 9.10 8.60
C LEU A 73 -13.67 10.20 7.53
N THR A 74 -14.78 10.43 6.87
CA THR A 74 -14.94 11.49 5.87
C THR A 74 -15.48 12.73 6.56
N ILE A 75 -14.80 13.87 6.42
CA ILE A 75 -15.18 15.14 7.01
C ILE A 75 -15.27 16.20 5.92
N ARG A 76 -16.39 16.93 5.90
CA ARG A 76 -16.55 18.11 5.03
C ARG A 76 -16.27 19.36 5.82
N ILE A 77 -15.36 20.18 5.33
CA ILE A 77 -14.90 21.42 5.98
C ILE A 77 -15.22 22.59 5.06
N ALA A 78 -15.72 23.69 5.63
CA ALA A 78 -15.87 24.94 4.89
C ALA A 78 -14.49 25.57 4.65
N GLY A 79 -14.13 25.80 3.39
CA GLY A 79 -12.83 26.36 2.98
C GLY A 79 -12.12 25.54 1.90
N ASN A 80 -10.92 26.01 1.53
CA ASN A 80 -10.05 25.41 0.53
C ASN A 80 -9.15 24.31 1.14
N THR A 81 -8.33 23.66 0.30
CA THR A 81 -7.44 22.55 0.69
C THR A 81 -6.20 22.98 1.47
N GLU A 82 -5.97 24.28 1.71
CA GLU A 82 -4.80 24.80 2.44
C GLU A 82 -4.79 24.41 3.93
N VAL A 83 -5.85 23.75 4.41
CA VAL A 83 -5.94 23.21 5.77
C VAL A 83 -5.52 21.74 5.89
N LEU A 84 -5.06 21.10 4.80
CA LEU A 84 -4.67 19.69 4.78
C LEU A 84 -3.67 19.35 5.87
N ASP A 85 -2.60 20.15 6.03
CA ASP A 85 -1.55 19.90 7.02
C ASP A 85 -2.10 19.87 8.45
N ARG A 86 -3.07 20.74 8.77
CA ARG A 86 -3.73 20.77 10.09
C ARG A 86 -4.61 19.54 10.31
N VAL A 87 -5.35 19.13 9.28
CA VAL A 87 -6.17 17.91 9.32
C VAL A 87 -5.28 16.69 9.50
N GLU A 88 -4.16 16.61 8.77
CA GLU A 88 -3.17 15.55 8.92
C GLU A 88 -2.57 15.52 10.32
N GLU A 89 -2.15 16.65 10.86
CA GLU A 89 -1.58 16.74 12.22
C GLU A 89 -2.56 16.18 13.26
N VAL A 90 -3.81 16.64 13.24
CA VAL A 90 -4.85 16.15 14.17
C VAL A 90 -5.09 14.66 13.94
N ALA A 91 -5.32 14.23 12.70
CA ALA A 91 -5.59 12.83 12.36
C ALA A 91 -4.48 11.88 12.81
N ARG A 92 -3.21 12.30 12.67
CA ARG A 92 -2.03 11.52 13.08
C ARG A 92 -2.01 11.27 14.59
N ARG A 93 -2.45 12.23 15.42
CA ARG A 93 -2.56 12.03 16.89
C ARG A 93 -3.54 10.91 17.26
N TYR A 94 -4.57 10.72 16.45
CA TYR A 94 -5.55 9.65 16.61
C TYR A 94 -5.16 8.34 15.89
N GLY A 95 -3.95 8.29 15.31
CA GLY A 95 -3.38 7.10 14.73
C GLY A 95 -3.73 6.85 13.26
N ALA A 96 -4.29 7.84 12.56
CA ALA A 96 -4.54 7.75 11.12
C ALA A 96 -3.26 7.42 10.34
N THR A 97 -3.41 6.62 9.28
CA THR A 97 -2.31 6.19 8.41
C THR A 97 -2.13 7.10 7.21
N ARG A 98 -3.23 7.69 6.74
CA ARG A 98 -3.30 8.56 5.57
C ARG A 98 -4.46 9.54 5.71
N VAL A 99 -4.30 10.72 5.13
CA VAL A 99 -5.40 11.62 4.84
C VAL A 99 -5.37 11.91 3.34
N THR A 100 -6.53 11.98 2.71
CA THR A 100 -6.65 12.44 1.33
C THR A 100 -7.67 13.58 1.28
N SER A 101 -7.42 14.57 0.44
CA SER A 101 -8.36 15.68 0.22
C SER A 101 -8.92 15.66 -1.19
N SER A 102 -10.20 15.98 -1.33
CA SER A 102 -10.83 16.34 -2.59
C SER A 102 -11.62 17.63 -2.41
N SER A 103 -11.54 18.54 -3.37
CA SER A 103 -12.31 19.79 -3.35
C SER A 103 -13.52 19.66 -4.27
N SER A 104 -14.69 20.03 -3.76
CA SER A 104 -15.89 20.27 -4.56
C SER A 104 -16.12 21.79 -4.56
N ASP A 105 -15.84 22.43 -5.70
CA ASP A 105 -16.16 23.84 -5.98
C ASP A 105 -15.41 24.90 -5.13
N GLY A 106 -14.24 24.58 -4.58
CA GLY A 106 -13.31 25.55 -3.94
C GLY A 106 -13.76 26.15 -2.60
N SER A 107 -15.04 25.99 -2.24
CA SER A 107 -15.65 26.49 -1.01
C SER A 107 -15.84 25.40 0.05
N VAL A 108 -15.85 24.13 -0.36
CA VAL A 108 -15.95 22.98 0.53
C VAL A 108 -14.87 21.97 0.15
N SER A 109 -14.12 21.55 1.16
CA SER A 109 -13.10 20.52 1.03
C SER A 109 -13.54 19.29 1.81
N GLU A 110 -13.50 18.14 1.14
CA GLU A 110 -13.75 16.83 1.74
C GLU A 110 -12.42 16.17 2.06
N PHE A 111 -12.23 15.82 3.33
CA PHE A 111 -11.06 15.12 3.81
C PHE A 111 -11.45 13.71 4.24
N LYS A 112 -10.73 12.72 3.74
CA LYS A 112 -10.88 11.32 4.13
C LYS A 112 -9.70 10.93 5.00
N ILE A 113 -9.98 10.76 6.29
CA ILE A 113 -9.01 10.30 7.29
C ILE A 113 -9.09 8.78 7.35
N VAL A 114 -8.02 8.11 6.92
CA VAL A 114 -7.97 6.65 6.81
C VAL A 114 -7.23 6.05 8.01
N PHE A 115 -7.87 5.10 8.68
CA PHE A 115 -7.30 4.31 9.76
C PHE A 115 -6.91 2.92 9.24
N GLY A 116 -5.89 2.90 8.39
CA GLY A 116 -5.37 1.68 7.77
C GLY A 116 -4.45 0.85 8.68
N VAL A 117 -3.95 -0.23 8.12
CA VAL A 117 -3.07 -1.23 8.73
C VAL A 117 -1.68 -1.29 8.10
N VAL A 118 -1.48 -0.69 6.92
CA VAL A 118 -0.19 -0.61 6.24
C VAL A 118 0.27 0.84 6.12
N GLU A 119 1.48 1.13 6.60
CA GLU A 119 2.21 2.38 6.37
C GLU A 119 3.56 2.08 5.70
N LYS A 120 4.25 3.11 5.18
CA LYS A 120 5.61 2.97 4.63
C LYS A 120 6.53 2.37 5.72
N GLY A 121 6.89 1.10 5.55
CA GLY A 121 7.84 0.37 6.40
C GLY A 121 7.27 -0.34 7.64
N LYS A 122 5.97 -0.23 7.96
CA LYS A 122 5.38 -0.87 9.16
C LYS A 122 3.90 -1.20 9.02
N THR A 123 3.43 -2.05 9.93
CA THR A 123 2.03 -2.47 10.02
C THR A 123 1.40 -2.03 11.35
N LYS A 124 0.08 -1.87 11.35
CA LYS A 124 -0.74 -1.54 12.53
C LYS A 124 -1.84 -2.58 12.69
N ILE A 125 -2.41 -2.64 13.89
CA ILE A 125 -3.57 -3.47 14.17
C ILE A 125 -4.81 -2.84 13.49
N PRO A 126 -5.64 -3.62 12.78
CA PRO A 126 -6.88 -3.12 12.18
C PRO A 126 -7.79 -2.48 13.23
N ARG A 127 -8.22 -1.23 12.96
CA ARG A 127 -9.21 -0.54 13.76
C ARG A 127 -10.61 -0.98 13.37
N LYS A 128 -11.46 -1.21 14.37
CA LYS A 128 -12.87 -1.53 14.14
C LYS A 128 -13.69 -0.26 13.94
N LEU A 129 -14.79 -0.37 13.18
CA LEU A 129 -15.73 0.73 12.94
C LEU A 129 -16.21 1.40 14.25
N GLN A 130 -16.51 0.60 15.27
CA GLN A 130 -16.97 1.10 16.58
C GLN A 130 -15.91 1.94 17.31
N GLU A 131 -14.62 1.60 17.17
CA GLU A 131 -13.53 2.37 17.78
C GLU A 131 -13.45 3.75 17.14
N ILE A 132 -13.53 3.84 15.81
CA ILE A 132 -13.49 5.12 15.11
C ILE A 132 -14.73 5.96 15.40
N ARG A 133 -15.92 5.34 15.52
CA ARG A 133 -17.13 6.02 15.99
C ARG A 133 -16.98 6.64 17.37
N ALA A 134 -16.29 5.97 18.29
CA ALA A 134 -16.02 6.52 19.62
C ALA A 134 -15.00 7.67 19.60
N LEU A 135 -14.09 7.69 18.63
CA LEU A 135 -13.08 8.75 18.47
C LEU A 135 -13.59 9.98 17.71
N GLU A 136 -14.61 9.83 16.86
CA GLU A 136 -15.11 10.92 16.01
C GLU A 136 -15.45 12.21 16.76
N PRO A 137 -16.12 12.19 17.93
CA PRO A 137 -16.42 13.42 18.66
C PRO A 137 -15.17 14.16 19.14
N SER A 138 -14.12 13.43 19.53
CA SER A 138 -12.85 14.00 19.97
C SER A 138 -12.06 14.56 18.79
N ILE A 139 -12.02 13.84 17.66
CA ILE A 139 -11.38 14.30 16.43
C ILE A 139 -12.06 15.59 15.94
N ARG A 140 -13.39 15.62 15.90
CA ARG A 140 -14.19 16.78 15.51
C ARG A 140 -13.87 17.99 16.39
N ARG A 141 -13.86 17.81 17.72
CA ARG A 141 -13.51 18.87 18.68
C ARG A 141 -12.12 19.44 18.44
N ASP A 142 -11.13 18.58 18.21
CA ASP A 142 -9.74 19.01 17.97
C ASP A 142 -9.58 19.76 16.65
N LEU A 143 -10.31 19.36 15.61
CA LEU A 143 -10.34 20.07 14.33
C LEU A 143 -11.01 21.44 14.46
N GLU A 144 -12.12 21.52 15.20
CA GLU A 144 -12.79 22.80 15.51
C GLU A 144 -11.88 23.72 16.34
N ALA A 145 -11.16 23.17 17.32
CA ALA A 145 -10.17 23.91 18.11
C ALA A 145 -8.99 24.41 17.25
N ALA A 146 -8.66 23.72 16.15
CA ALA A 146 -7.69 24.17 15.15
C ALA A 146 -8.25 25.24 14.17
N GLY A 147 -9.47 25.73 14.42
CA GLY A 147 -10.13 26.77 13.65
C GLY A 147 -10.87 26.27 12.40
N LEU A 148 -11.12 24.97 12.30
CA LEU A 148 -11.78 24.38 11.13
C LEU A 148 -13.29 24.27 11.36
N LYS A 149 -14.09 24.73 10.38
CA LYS A 149 -15.55 24.64 10.45
C LYS A 149 -16.04 23.36 9.78
N ILE A 150 -16.40 22.37 10.59
CA ILE A 150 -16.92 21.09 10.10
C ILE A 150 -18.40 21.22 9.72
N LEU A 151 -18.73 20.84 8.50
CA LEU A 151 -20.09 20.85 7.94
C LEU A 151 -20.78 19.50 8.13
N ALA A 152 -20.06 18.41 7.91
CA ALA A 152 -20.58 17.04 8.02
C ALA A 152 -19.45 16.06 8.33
N SER A 153 -19.80 14.92 8.94
CA SER A 153 -18.90 13.76 9.07
C SER A 153 -19.66 12.48 8.73
N ASP A 154 -18.96 11.51 8.15
CA ASP A 154 -19.45 10.17 7.86
C ASP A 154 -18.35 9.13 8.12
N ILE A 155 -18.72 7.92 8.52
CA ILE A 155 -17.77 6.84 8.81
C ILE A 155 -18.15 5.59 8.02
N SER A 156 -17.22 5.13 7.20
CA SER A 156 -17.38 4.01 6.27
C SER A 156 -16.26 2.98 6.42
N GLU A 157 -16.53 1.74 5.99
CA GLU A 157 -15.47 0.78 5.67
C GLU A 157 -15.25 0.79 4.16
N GLU A 158 -14.01 0.98 3.74
CA GLU A 158 -13.63 1.09 2.33
C GLU A 158 -12.42 0.23 2.00
N VAL A 159 -12.23 -0.08 0.71
CA VAL A 159 -11.04 -0.77 0.20
C VAL A 159 -10.13 0.25 -0.48
N PHE A 160 -8.90 0.35 -0.01
CA PHE A 160 -7.88 1.24 -0.53
C PHE A 160 -6.82 0.47 -1.31
N GLU A 161 -6.44 1.00 -2.47
CA GLU A 161 -5.34 0.47 -3.28
C GLU A 161 -4.04 1.19 -2.94
N LEU A 162 -3.00 0.42 -2.59
CA LEU A 162 -1.66 0.91 -2.29
C LEU A 162 -0.66 0.31 -3.28
N ARG A 163 0.23 1.15 -3.82
CA ARG A 163 1.25 0.75 -4.81
C ARG A 163 2.69 0.95 -4.35
N GLU A 164 2.89 1.66 -3.24
CA GLU A 164 4.22 2.03 -2.72
C GLU A 164 4.57 1.25 -1.44
N ILE A 165 4.22 -0.03 -1.38
CA ILE A 165 4.44 -0.88 -0.21
C ILE A 165 5.50 -1.92 -0.53
N ASP A 166 6.54 -2.01 0.31
CA ASP A 166 7.48 -3.14 0.26
C ASP A 166 6.76 -4.41 0.76
N PRO A 167 6.69 -5.50 -0.04
CA PRO A 167 6.10 -6.78 0.37
C PRO A 167 6.63 -7.32 1.71
N ALA A 168 7.88 -7.03 2.07
CA ALA A 168 8.45 -7.47 3.35
C ALA A 168 7.70 -6.94 4.56
N VAL A 169 7.06 -5.76 4.45
CA VAL A 169 6.27 -5.15 5.52
C VAL A 169 5.08 -6.04 5.86
N ILE A 170 4.41 -6.56 4.83
CA ILE A 170 3.26 -7.46 4.98
C ILE A 170 3.72 -8.86 5.39
N SER A 171 4.77 -9.38 4.76
CA SER A 171 5.31 -10.72 5.02
C SER A 171 5.60 -10.98 6.50
N LYS A 172 6.23 -10.01 7.18
CA LYS A 172 6.57 -10.11 8.62
C LYS A 172 5.36 -10.14 9.55
N SER A 173 4.19 -9.70 9.09
CA SER A 173 2.98 -9.52 9.91
C SER A 173 1.76 -10.24 9.34
N HIS A 174 1.95 -11.22 8.44
CA HIS A 174 0.88 -11.74 7.62
C HIS A 174 -0.35 -12.22 8.44
N SER A 175 -0.13 -12.94 9.54
CA SER A 175 -1.19 -13.44 10.41
C SER A 175 -2.01 -12.33 11.08
N LYS A 176 -1.43 -11.16 11.35
CA LYS A 176 -2.13 -10.02 11.96
C LYS A 176 -2.98 -9.24 10.96
N LEU A 177 -2.72 -9.43 9.67
CA LEU A 177 -3.34 -8.70 8.57
C LEU A 177 -4.36 -9.54 7.80
N GLU A 178 -4.60 -10.78 8.25
CA GLU A 178 -5.55 -11.69 7.63
C GLU A 178 -6.95 -11.07 7.59
N GLY A 179 -7.59 -11.11 6.42
CA GLY A 179 -8.89 -10.48 6.16
C GLY A 179 -8.88 -8.95 6.01
N ALA A 180 -7.83 -8.27 6.46
CA ALA A 180 -7.68 -6.81 6.30
C ALA A 180 -6.90 -6.44 5.04
N VAL A 181 -5.98 -7.29 4.60
CA VAL A 181 -5.09 -7.00 3.46
C VAL A 181 -5.07 -8.17 2.47
N THR A 182 -5.20 -7.84 1.18
CA THR A 182 -4.88 -8.74 0.07
C THR A 182 -3.85 -8.08 -0.84
N TRP A 183 -3.10 -8.88 -1.60
CA TRP A 183 -2.06 -8.35 -2.48
C TRP A 183 -1.89 -9.21 -3.72
N LYS A 184 -1.26 -8.63 -4.74
CA LYS A 184 -0.83 -9.32 -5.97
C LYS A 184 0.32 -8.57 -6.62
N TRP A 185 1.09 -9.28 -7.44
CA TRP A 185 1.94 -8.62 -8.42
C TRP A 185 1.20 -8.53 -9.76
N GLU A 186 1.28 -7.37 -10.41
CA GLU A 186 0.60 -7.05 -11.67
C GLU A 186 1.64 -6.62 -12.72
N ILE A 187 1.73 -7.35 -13.84
CA ILE A 187 2.65 -7.11 -14.96
C ILE A 187 2.03 -6.17 -15.98
#